data_AF-A0AAD4HTY4-F1
#
_entry.id   AF-A0AAD4HTY4-F1
#
_cell.length_a   1.000
_cell.length_b   1.000
_cell.length_c   1.000
_cell.angle_alpha   90.00
_cell.angle_beta   90.00
_cell.angle_gamma   90.00
#
_symmetry.space_group_name_H-M   'P 1'
#
loop_
_entity.id
_entity.type
_entity.pdbx_description
1 polymer ?
#
loop_
_entity_poly.entity_id
_entity_poly.type
_entity_poly.pdbx_seq_one_letter_code
_entity_poly.pdbx_strand_id
1 'polypeptide(L)'
;MNLWCLIAQALKFKLNTVYISEHLSFAVVFVKYVRGRHNKSDDEYGRCKQDSLANQVMVRVHRQYPVSDEPGESWTVNFKYCCCELARGKHWPKMPPAEWTTPDQKAFLESKYNDFLKAQVGASITQFWGPVFSEWFRRFPEELAIFGEALEVLSEEQKEAKGAAVELRQKMSLSFHENQLDPLTKSGCSAVNAMGKTIWQMLTNKAKGTQIHTEAEVFSKMRYADDVQAQVKESIASGSLTKSEKLGAVRLMTCTAYEDVKALCRAKVQAERDAKASEVLKKTDEAPTNAQYARALTERMGPISQFMQVIKDMTGWEWSLIGAGPDPRLDGNINAMR
;
A
#
# COMPACT_ATOMS: atom_id res chain seq x y z
N MET A 1 3.38 6.44 -8.16
CA MET A 1 2.18 6.99 -7.48
C MET A 1 2.51 7.12 -6.00
N ASN A 2 2.65 8.34 -5.46
CA ASN A 2 3.15 8.59 -4.10
C ASN A 2 2.28 7.94 -3.02
N LEU A 3 2.86 7.54 -1.88
CA LEU A 3 2.14 7.05 -0.68
C LEU A 3 0.99 7.99 -0.28
N TRP A 4 1.17 9.30 -0.47
CA TRP A 4 0.14 10.33 -0.32
C TRP A 4 -1.05 10.19 -1.30
N CYS A 5 -0.83 9.79 -2.55
CA CYS A 5 -1.91 9.51 -3.50
C CYS A 5 -2.69 8.24 -3.14
N LEU A 6 -2.01 7.21 -2.61
CA LEU A 6 -2.67 5.98 -2.15
C LEU A 6 -3.50 6.22 -0.88
N ILE A 7 -2.98 6.99 0.07
CA ILE A 7 -3.73 7.44 1.26
C ILE A 7 -4.93 8.30 0.84
N ALA A 8 -4.75 9.23 -0.11
CA ALA A 8 -5.84 10.07 -0.62
C ALA A 8 -6.90 9.27 -1.42
N GLN A 9 -6.50 8.25 -2.18
CA GLN A 9 -7.44 7.37 -2.91
C GLN A 9 -8.20 6.43 -1.97
N ALA A 10 -7.54 5.90 -0.94
CA ALA A 10 -8.18 5.09 0.10
C ALA A 10 -9.22 5.88 0.91
N LEU A 11 -9.01 7.20 1.07
CA LEU A 11 -9.96 8.11 1.72
C LEU A 11 -11.08 8.58 0.77
N LYS A 12 -10.79 8.79 -0.53
CA LYS A 12 -11.80 9.16 -1.55
C LYS A 12 -12.86 8.08 -1.78
N PHE A 13 -12.48 6.80 -1.69
CA PHE A 13 -13.41 5.69 -1.95
C PHE A 13 -14.50 5.51 -0.87
N LYS A 14 -14.44 6.26 0.23
CA LYS A 14 -15.41 6.19 1.35
C LYS A 14 -16.33 7.40 1.50
N LEU A 15 -16.22 8.42 0.64
CA LEU A 15 -16.97 9.68 0.78
C LEU A 15 -18.11 9.88 -0.23
N ASN A 16 -18.44 8.88 -1.05
CA ASN A 16 -19.70 8.90 -1.78
C ASN A 16 -20.80 8.34 -0.87
N THR A 17 -21.74 9.23 -0.53
CA THR A 17 -22.88 9.05 0.39
C THR A 17 -22.56 9.29 1.86
N VAL A 18 -22.39 10.57 2.21
CA VAL A 18 -22.58 11.07 3.58
C VAL A 18 -23.85 11.92 3.60
N TYR A 19 -24.88 11.40 4.28
CA TYR A 19 -25.95 12.23 4.86
C TYR A 19 -25.30 13.09 5.94
N ILE A 20 -25.42 14.40 5.82
CA ILE A 20 -24.93 15.35 6.82
C ILE A 20 -25.87 15.26 8.02
N SER A 21 -25.37 14.67 9.11
CA SER A 21 -25.92 14.83 10.47
C SER A 21 -25.00 15.81 11.20
N GLU A 22 -25.59 16.83 11.84
CA GLU A 22 -24.94 18.07 12.30
C GLU A 22 -23.96 17.92 13.49
N HIS A 23 -23.60 16.71 13.91
CA HIS A 23 -22.71 16.52 15.07
C HIS A 23 -21.54 15.58 14.74
N LEU A 24 -20.51 16.10 14.06
CA LEU A 24 -19.08 15.73 14.12
C LEU A 24 -18.39 16.13 12.81
N SER A 25 -17.68 17.26 12.81
CA SER A 25 -16.82 17.66 11.70
C SER A 25 -15.41 17.10 11.91
N PHE A 26 -14.95 16.20 11.05
CA PHE A 26 -13.54 15.86 10.93
C PHE A 26 -12.95 16.57 9.70
N ALA A 27 -12.00 17.48 9.93
CA ALA A 27 -11.21 18.09 8.85
C ALA A 27 -9.87 17.35 8.73
N VAL A 28 -9.60 16.75 7.57
CA VAL A 28 -8.26 16.24 7.22
C VAL A 28 -7.54 17.35 6.45
N VAL A 29 -6.60 18.02 7.12
CA VAL A 29 -5.79 19.09 6.51
C VAL A 29 -4.62 18.45 5.76
N PHE A 30 -4.56 18.66 4.44
CA PHE A 30 -3.38 18.36 3.64
C PHE A 30 -2.45 19.58 3.66
N VAL A 31 -1.22 19.41 4.15
CA VAL A 31 -0.22 20.47 4.15
C VAL A 31 0.49 20.49 2.78
N LYS A 32 0.31 21.58 2.03
CA LYS A 32 1.16 21.91 0.87
C LYS A 32 2.38 22.66 1.37
N TYR A 33 3.57 22.12 1.12
CA TYR A 33 4.84 22.74 1.49
C TYR A 33 5.11 23.96 0.59
N VAL A 34 5.14 25.17 1.16
CA VAL A 34 5.67 26.38 0.51
C VAL A 34 6.94 26.77 1.26
N ARG A 35 8.09 26.67 0.58
CA ARG A 35 9.39 27.05 1.14
C ARG A 35 9.54 28.58 1.08
N GLY A 36 9.42 29.24 2.23
CA GLY A 36 9.71 30.67 2.35
C GLY A 36 11.19 30.95 2.16
N ARG A 37 11.53 31.86 1.23
CA ARG A 37 12.84 32.55 1.23
C ARG A 37 12.80 33.59 2.33
N HIS A 38 13.82 33.58 3.20
CA HIS A 38 14.09 34.71 4.07
C HIS A 38 14.52 35.92 3.24
N ASN A 39 13.83 37.05 3.41
CA ASN A 39 14.43 38.37 3.34
C ASN A 39 13.87 39.21 4.48
N LYS A 40 14.78 39.91 5.17
CA LYS A 40 14.51 40.90 6.22
C LYS A 40 13.92 42.17 5.60
N SER A 41 12.92 42.77 6.26
CA SER A 41 12.92 44.19 6.69
C SER A 41 11.55 44.56 7.30
N ASP A 42 11.62 45.00 8.55
CA ASP A 42 10.93 46.10 9.25
C ASP A 42 9.40 46.35 9.15
N ASP A 43 8.89 46.66 10.36
CA ASP A 43 7.75 47.50 10.76
C ASP A 43 6.33 47.20 10.26
N GLU A 44 5.40 46.90 11.18
CA GLU A 44 4.39 47.87 11.68
C GLU A 44 3.39 47.21 12.65
N TYR A 45 2.94 47.99 13.63
CA TYR A 45 1.97 47.65 14.68
C TYR A 45 0.53 47.59 14.13
N GLY A 46 -0.27 46.59 14.54
CA GLY A 46 -1.71 46.57 14.22
C GLY A 46 -2.53 45.57 15.05
N ARG A 47 -3.24 46.08 16.07
CA ARG A 47 -4.29 45.37 16.82
C ARG A 47 -5.45 44.96 15.90
N CYS A 48 -5.95 43.73 16.01
CA CYS A 48 -7.31 43.40 15.59
C CYS A 48 -7.97 42.36 16.52
N LYS A 49 -9.29 42.53 16.67
CA LYS A 49 -10.19 41.98 17.67
C LYS A 49 -10.33 40.44 17.59
N GLN A 50 -10.43 39.81 18.76
CA GLN A 50 -11.02 38.48 18.93
C GLN A 50 -12.55 38.62 18.84
N ASP A 51 -13.17 37.88 17.93
CA ASP A 51 -14.52 37.30 18.11
C ASP A 51 -14.74 36.14 17.11
N SER A 52 -15.21 35.01 17.66
CA SER A 52 -15.65 33.75 17.01
C SER A 52 -14.61 32.92 16.24
N LEU A 53 -14.04 31.91 16.91
CA LEU A 53 -13.27 30.83 16.30
C LEU A 53 -14.18 29.64 15.99
N ALA A 54 -14.42 29.40 14.70
CA ALA A 54 -14.69 28.07 14.19
C ALA A 54 -13.39 27.23 14.26
N ASN A 55 -13.55 25.95 14.64
CA ASN A 55 -12.52 24.92 14.80
C ASN A 55 -11.28 25.10 13.90
N GLN A 56 -10.13 25.44 14.49
CA GLN A 56 -8.83 25.35 13.84
C GLN A 56 -7.97 24.27 14.50
N VAL A 57 -7.39 23.40 13.66
CA VAL A 57 -6.40 22.39 14.04
C VAL A 57 -5.02 22.91 13.66
N MET A 58 -4.11 23.03 14.63
CA MET A 58 -2.73 23.47 14.42
C MET A 58 -1.81 22.24 14.52
N VAL A 59 -1.08 21.92 13.45
CA VAL A 59 -0.06 20.87 13.46
C VAL A 59 1.31 21.53 13.47
N ARG A 60 2.11 21.25 14.50
CA ARG A 60 3.45 21.82 14.68
C ARG A 60 4.48 20.69 14.57
N VAL A 61 5.38 20.78 13.61
CA VAL A 61 6.47 19.82 13.41
C VAL A 61 7.73 20.41 14.05
N HIS A 62 8.25 19.77 15.09
CA HIS A 62 9.55 20.11 15.66
C HIS A 62 10.62 19.16 15.15
N ARG A 63 11.74 19.72 14.69
CA ARG A 63 12.95 18.96 14.34
C ARG A 63 13.98 19.22 15.43
N GLN A 64 14.19 18.26 16.32
CA GLN A 64 15.35 18.26 17.20
C GLN A 64 16.43 17.37 16.60
N TYR A 65 17.65 17.90 16.50
CA TYR A 65 18.83 17.13 16.13
C TYR A 65 19.52 16.67 17.41
N PRO A 66 19.82 15.38 17.59
CA PRO A 66 20.81 14.98 18.57
C PRO A 66 22.21 15.31 18.05
N VAL A 67 22.98 16.01 18.87
CA VAL A 67 24.44 16.09 18.76
C VAL A 67 24.97 14.86 19.49
N SER A 68 25.61 13.93 18.76
CA SER A 68 26.39 12.85 19.37
C SER A 68 27.65 12.63 18.55
N ASP A 69 28.77 13.07 19.10
CA ASP A 69 30.13 12.74 18.67
C ASP A 69 30.55 11.43 19.36
N GLU A 70 30.38 10.27 18.72
CA GLU A 70 31.20 9.08 19.03
C GLU A 70 31.38 8.19 17.78
N PRO A 71 32.61 7.67 17.52
CA PRO A 71 32.88 6.75 16.41
C PRO A 71 32.50 5.31 16.78
N GLY A 72 31.48 4.76 16.10
CA GLY A 72 31.02 3.38 16.28
C GLY A 72 31.83 2.35 15.50
N GLU A 73 32.25 1.29 16.19
CA GLU A 73 32.90 0.08 15.68
C GLU A 73 32.02 -0.71 14.70
N SER A 74 32.64 -1.31 13.68
CA SER A 74 31.97 -2.17 12.71
C SER A 74 32.09 -3.65 13.10
N TRP A 75 30.96 -4.37 13.08
CA TRP A 75 30.93 -5.82 13.21
C TRP A 75 30.46 -6.45 11.89
N THR A 76 31.26 -7.37 11.37
CA THR A 76 30.93 -8.18 10.18
C THR A 76 30.36 -9.53 10.63
N VAL A 77 29.07 -9.76 10.39
CA VAL A 77 28.42 -11.05 10.65
C VAL A 77 28.50 -11.92 9.40
N ASN A 78 29.31 -12.98 9.43
CA ASN A 78 29.39 -13.97 8.37
C ASN A 78 28.30 -15.04 8.55
N PHE A 79 27.31 -15.06 7.65
CA PHE A 79 26.32 -16.14 7.58
C PHE A 79 26.85 -17.31 6.75
N LYS A 80 27.20 -18.40 7.44
CA LYS A 80 27.59 -19.67 6.82
C LYS A 80 26.33 -20.54 6.70
N TYR A 81 25.71 -20.57 5.52
CA TYR A 81 24.58 -21.46 5.27
C TYR A 81 25.06 -22.91 5.14
N CYS A 82 24.61 -23.78 6.04
CA CYS A 82 24.87 -25.22 6.03
C CYS A 82 23.91 -25.93 5.06
N CYS A 83 24.46 -26.70 4.12
CA CYS A 83 23.80 -27.20 2.91
C CYS A 83 23.09 -28.57 3.05
N CYS A 84 22.75 -29.02 4.26
CA CYS A 84 22.36 -30.43 4.47
C CYS A 84 20.85 -30.71 4.61
N GLU A 85 19.95 -29.79 4.27
CA GLU A 85 18.51 -29.96 4.53
C GLU A 85 17.60 -29.94 3.28
N LEU A 86 17.97 -30.70 2.24
CA LEU A 86 17.28 -30.72 0.93
C LEU A 86 16.43 -31.98 0.62
N ALA A 87 16.15 -32.85 1.58
CA ALA A 87 15.47 -34.13 1.30
C ALA A 87 13.94 -34.17 1.52
N ARG A 88 13.24 -33.04 1.68
CA ARG A 88 11.77 -33.04 1.92
C ARG A 88 11.00 -32.12 0.97
N GLY A 89 10.79 -32.54 -0.28
CA GLY A 89 9.76 -31.98 -1.17
C GLY A 89 9.62 -30.45 -1.16
N LYS A 90 10.73 -29.73 -0.95
CA LYS A 90 10.75 -28.29 -0.71
C LYS A 90 10.48 -27.64 -2.06
N HIS A 91 9.44 -26.82 -2.10
CA HIS A 91 9.20 -25.86 -3.18
C HIS A 91 10.54 -25.23 -3.52
N TRP A 92 11.07 -25.49 -4.73
CA TRP A 92 12.30 -24.86 -5.18
C TRP A 92 12.14 -23.36 -4.93
N PRO A 93 13.09 -22.71 -4.23
CA PRO A 93 13.05 -21.26 -4.12
C PRO A 93 12.95 -20.77 -5.56
N LYS A 94 11.85 -20.08 -5.88
CA LYS A 94 11.72 -19.45 -7.19
C LYS A 94 12.96 -18.58 -7.32
N MET A 95 13.88 -18.98 -8.20
CA MET A 95 15.06 -18.18 -8.45
C MET A 95 14.56 -16.78 -8.77
N PRO A 96 15.20 -15.73 -8.22
CA PRO A 96 14.83 -14.38 -8.58
C PRO A 96 14.84 -14.30 -10.11
N PRO A 97 13.84 -13.62 -10.72
CA PRO A 97 13.84 -13.42 -12.16
C PRO A 97 15.21 -12.92 -12.59
N ALA A 98 15.74 -13.47 -13.69
CA ALA A 98 17.03 -13.04 -14.22
C ALA A 98 17.02 -11.51 -14.35
N GLU A 99 18.07 -10.85 -13.83
CA GLU A 99 18.20 -9.41 -13.96
C GLU A 99 18.29 -9.08 -15.46
N TRP A 100 17.40 -8.20 -15.94
CA TRP A 100 17.38 -7.84 -17.36
C TRP A 100 18.52 -6.88 -17.73
N THR A 101 19.14 -6.24 -16.74
CA THR A 101 20.25 -5.31 -16.87
C THR A 101 21.59 -6.01 -16.71
N THR A 102 22.59 -5.61 -17.49
CA THR A 102 24.00 -5.89 -17.15
C THR A 102 24.46 -5.04 -15.95
N PRO A 103 25.58 -5.38 -15.28
CA PRO A 103 26.11 -4.59 -14.17
C PRO A 103 26.35 -3.11 -14.52
N ASP A 104 26.88 -2.83 -15.72
CA ASP A 104 27.15 -1.47 -16.19
C ASP A 104 25.86 -0.69 -16.47
N GLN A 105 24.87 -1.35 -17.06
CA GLN A 105 23.54 -0.81 -17.29
C GLN A 105 22.86 -0.44 -15.96
N LYS A 106 22.93 -1.33 -14.97
CA LYS A 106 22.40 -1.10 -13.63
C LYS A 106 23.09 0.07 -12.94
N ALA A 107 24.42 0.11 -12.95
CA ALA A 107 25.20 1.21 -12.38
C ALA A 107 24.85 2.56 -13.03
N PHE A 108 24.61 2.57 -14.34
CA PHE A 108 24.13 3.77 -15.03
C PHE A 108 22.77 4.23 -14.50
N LEU A 109 21.77 3.34 -14.42
CA LEU A 109 20.43 3.71 -13.93
C LEU A 109 20.50 4.19 -12.46
N GLU A 110 21.26 3.49 -11.62
CA GLU A 110 21.47 3.87 -10.21
C GLU A 110 22.10 5.26 -10.08
N SER A 111 23.05 5.61 -10.96
CA SER A 111 23.68 6.94 -10.95
C SER A 111 22.70 8.08 -11.24
N LYS A 112 21.61 7.81 -11.99
CA LYS A 112 20.59 8.81 -12.34
C LYS A 112 19.44 8.89 -11.32
N TYR A 113 19.43 8.00 -10.32
CA TYR A 113 18.30 7.87 -9.38
C TYR A 113 18.03 9.14 -8.56
N ASN A 114 19.08 9.81 -8.07
CA ASN A 114 18.91 11.05 -7.30
C ASN A 114 18.31 12.19 -8.15
N ASP A 115 18.65 12.26 -9.43
CA ASP A 115 18.12 13.28 -10.33
C ASP A 115 16.68 12.97 -10.73
N PHE A 116 16.34 11.68 -10.85
CA PHE A 116 14.96 11.23 -10.98
C PHE A 116 14.09 11.69 -9.80
N LEU A 117 14.56 11.52 -8.56
CA LEU A 117 13.86 11.99 -7.36
C LEU A 117 13.62 13.52 -7.38
N LYS A 118 14.63 14.30 -7.76
CA LYS A 118 14.50 15.76 -7.89
C LYS A 118 13.46 16.13 -8.95
N ALA A 119 13.50 15.48 -10.11
CA ALA A 119 12.54 15.71 -11.19
C ALA A 119 11.11 15.31 -10.79
N GLN A 120 10.95 14.24 -10.01
CA GLN A 120 9.67 13.81 -9.49
C GLN A 120 9.07 14.85 -8.52
N VAL A 121 9.88 15.37 -7.58
CA VAL A 121 9.45 16.43 -6.66
C VAL A 121 9.12 17.73 -7.43
N GLY A 122 9.88 18.03 -8.49
CA GLY A 122 9.69 19.19 -9.35
C GLY A 122 8.57 19.06 -10.40
N ALA A 123 7.85 17.93 -10.44
CA ALA A 123 6.87 17.60 -11.49
C ALA A 123 7.41 17.72 -12.94
N SER A 124 8.72 17.54 -13.12
CA SER A 124 9.44 17.68 -14.40
C SER A 124 9.95 16.33 -14.94
N ILE A 125 9.27 15.23 -14.62
CA ILE A 125 9.72 13.86 -14.93
C ILE A 125 9.90 13.62 -16.44
N THR A 126 9.07 14.23 -17.28
CA THR A 126 9.19 14.12 -18.75
C THR A 126 10.49 14.74 -19.26
N GLN A 127 10.95 15.82 -18.64
CA GLN A 127 12.22 16.49 -19.00
C GLN A 127 13.44 15.68 -18.56
N PHE A 128 13.31 14.86 -17.51
CA PHE A 128 14.37 13.97 -17.06
C PHE A 128 14.65 12.83 -18.05
N TRP A 129 13.61 12.23 -18.62
CA TRP A 129 13.77 11.04 -19.45
C TRP A 129 14.44 11.28 -20.80
N GLY A 130 14.24 12.45 -21.42
CA GLY A 130 14.86 12.78 -22.71
C GLY A 130 16.39 12.62 -22.68
N PRO A 131 17.11 13.39 -21.85
CA PRO A 131 18.56 13.27 -21.72
C PRO A 131 19.03 11.89 -21.27
N VAL A 132 18.31 11.24 -20.35
CA VAL A 132 18.67 9.90 -19.84
C VAL A 132 18.59 8.85 -20.94
N PHE A 133 17.54 8.86 -21.77
CA PHE A 133 17.43 7.93 -22.89
C PHE A 133 18.46 8.23 -23.99
N SER A 134 18.71 9.50 -24.30
CA SER A 134 19.78 9.87 -25.23
C SER A 134 21.14 9.36 -24.78
N GLU A 135 21.48 9.51 -23.49
CA GLU A 135 22.74 9.02 -22.94
C GLU A 135 22.78 7.49 -22.86
N TRP A 136 21.67 6.85 -22.48
CA TRP A 136 21.51 5.40 -22.43
C TRP A 136 21.80 4.77 -23.79
N PHE A 137 21.06 5.16 -24.83
CA PHE A 137 21.17 4.53 -26.16
C PHE A 137 22.50 4.87 -26.85
N ARG A 138 23.16 5.96 -26.46
CA ARG A 138 24.54 6.25 -26.90
C ARG A 138 25.55 5.28 -26.28
N ARG A 139 25.38 4.90 -25.01
CA ARG A 139 26.30 4.01 -24.27
C ARG A 139 26.00 2.53 -24.50
N PHE A 140 24.73 2.20 -24.67
CA PHE A 140 24.20 0.85 -24.83
C PHE A 140 23.34 0.79 -26.09
N PRO A 141 23.96 0.75 -27.29
CA PRO A 141 23.22 0.67 -28.54
C PRO A 141 22.44 -0.65 -28.60
N GLU A 142 21.13 -0.57 -28.86
CA GLU A 142 20.25 -1.75 -28.89
C GLU A 142 20.58 -2.66 -30.09
N GLU A 143 21.22 -2.14 -31.14
CA GLU A 143 21.67 -2.93 -32.29
C GLU A 143 22.61 -4.05 -31.85
N LEU A 144 23.57 -3.76 -30.96
CA LEU A 144 24.48 -4.77 -30.43
C LEU A 144 23.77 -5.82 -29.59
N ALA A 145 22.69 -5.43 -28.88
CA ALA A 145 21.94 -6.34 -28.03
C ALA A 145 21.03 -7.30 -28.83
N ILE A 146 20.44 -6.83 -29.94
CA ILE A 146 19.50 -7.60 -30.76
C ILE A 146 20.24 -8.42 -31.82
N PHE A 147 21.20 -7.79 -32.52
CA PHE A 147 21.85 -8.37 -33.70
C PHE A 147 23.24 -8.92 -33.40
N GLY A 148 23.85 -8.57 -32.26
CA GLY A 148 25.21 -9.00 -31.89
C GLY A 148 26.33 -8.25 -32.59
N GLU A 149 26.04 -7.52 -33.67
CA GLU A 149 26.99 -6.70 -34.42
C GLU A 149 26.40 -5.33 -34.80
N ALA A 150 27.29 -4.35 -34.99
CA ALA A 150 26.89 -3.02 -35.41
C ALA A 150 26.71 -3.01 -36.94
N LEU A 151 25.45 -3.05 -37.40
CA LEU A 151 25.11 -2.95 -38.81
C LEU A 151 25.02 -1.47 -39.23
N GLU A 152 25.75 -1.08 -40.28
CA GLU A 152 25.67 0.28 -40.83
C GLU A 152 24.35 0.53 -41.60
N VAL A 153 23.83 -0.49 -42.28
CA VAL A 153 22.60 -0.42 -43.06
C VAL A 153 21.60 -1.45 -42.53
N LEU A 154 20.54 -0.94 -41.90
CA LEU A 154 19.44 -1.75 -41.38
C LEU A 154 18.37 -1.95 -42.45
N SER A 155 17.92 -3.19 -42.64
CA SER A 155 16.70 -3.47 -43.41
C SER A 155 15.46 -2.88 -42.73
N GLU A 156 14.34 -2.74 -43.44
CA GLU A 156 13.10 -2.21 -42.84
C GLU A 156 12.61 -3.08 -41.66
N GLU A 157 12.68 -4.40 -41.79
CA GLU A 157 12.35 -5.33 -40.69
C GLU A 157 13.24 -5.11 -39.47
N GLN A 158 14.53 -4.86 -39.68
CA GLN A 158 15.48 -4.58 -38.60
C GLN A 158 15.22 -3.21 -37.94
N LYS A 159 14.77 -2.20 -38.70
CA LYS A 159 14.38 -0.90 -38.14
C LYS A 159 13.15 -1.01 -37.25
N GLU A 160 12.15 -1.80 -37.65
CA GLU A 160 10.96 -2.07 -36.83
C GLU A 160 11.34 -2.81 -35.54
N ALA A 161 12.15 -3.86 -35.65
CA ALA A 161 12.64 -4.62 -34.50
C ALA A 161 13.43 -3.72 -33.53
N LYS A 162 14.30 -2.84 -34.05
CA LYS A 162 15.03 -1.84 -33.26
C LYS A 162 14.06 -0.87 -32.57
N GLY A 163 13.04 -0.37 -33.27
CA GLY A 163 12.02 0.51 -32.71
C GLY A 163 11.29 -0.14 -31.52
N ALA A 164 10.83 -1.38 -31.69
CA ALA A 164 10.15 -2.13 -30.64
C ALA A 164 11.05 -2.40 -29.41
N ALA A 165 12.33 -2.71 -29.64
CA ALA A 165 13.30 -2.91 -28.57
C ALA A 165 13.60 -1.62 -27.80
N VAL A 166 13.72 -0.48 -28.49
CA VAL A 166 13.88 0.84 -27.86
C VAL A 166 12.68 1.15 -26.97
N GLU A 167 11.46 0.97 -27.43
CA GLU A 167 10.26 1.20 -26.62
C GLU A 167 10.21 0.27 -25.40
N LEU A 168 10.53 -1.02 -25.58
CA LEU A 168 10.59 -1.98 -24.49
C LEU A 168 11.63 -1.55 -23.45
N ARG A 169 12.81 -1.10 -23.90
CA ARG A 169 13.87 -0.64 -23.01
C ARG A 169 13.48 0.61 -22.23
N GLN A 170 12.83 1.55 -22.89
CA GLN A 170 12.30 2.75 -22.22
C GLN A 170 11.33 2.33 -21.11
N LYS A 171 10.34 1.46 -21.41
CA LYS A 171 9.40 0.91 -20.42
C LYS A 171 10.10 0.21 -19.26
N MET A 172 11.13 -0.60 -19.55
CA MET A 172 11.93 -1.27 -18.52
C MET A 172 12.70 -0.29 -17.63
N SER A 173 13.28 0.76 -18.21
CA SER A 173 14.03 1.79 -17.47
C SER A 173 13.13 2.66 -16.59
N LEU A 174 11.92 2.97 -17.08
CA LEU A 174 10.84 3.59 -16.28
C LEU A 174 10.51 2.70 -15.09
N SER A 175 10.19 1.43 -15.36
CA SER A 175 9.84 0.46 -14.32
C SER A 175 10.99 0.28 -13.32
N PHE A 176 12.25 0.28 -13.75
CA PHE A 176 13.40 0.19 -12.85
C PHE A 176 13.38 1.30 -11.80
N HIS A 177 13.28 2.56 -12.23
CA HIS A 177 13.27 3.69 -11.30
C HIS A 177 12.01 3.70 -10.41
N GLU A 178 10.84 3.41 -10.99
CA GLU A 178 9.59 3.30 -10.23
C GLU A 178 9.64 2.19 -9.17
N ASN A 179 10.31 1.08 -9.48
CA ASN A 179 10.49 -0.03 -8.55
C ASN A 179 11.58 0.26 -7.49
N GLN A 180 12.54 1.14 -7.80
CA GLN A 180 13.57 1.61 -6.89
C GLN A 180 13.08 2.72 -5.96
N LEU A 181 12.01 3.44 -6.31
CA LEU A 181 11.37 4.44 -5.41
C LEU A 181 10.93 3.84 -4.08
N ASP A 182 10.80 2.52 -4.02
CA ASP A 182 10.39 1.89 -2.80
C ASP A 182 10.79 0.39 -2.78
N PRO A 183 11.98 0.06 -2.24
CA PRO A 183 12.24 -1.27 -1.68
C PRO A 183 11.13 -1.65 -0.67
N LEU A 184 10.54 -0.63 -0.04
CA LEU A 184 9.39 -0.65 0.86
C LEU A 184 8.01 -0.55 0.15
N THR A 185 7.86 -0.69 -1.17
CA THR A 185 6.53 -0.93 -1.80
C THR A 185 6.43 -2.30 -2.44
N LYS A 186 7.51 -2.90 -2.93
CA LYS A 186 7.42 -4.32 -3.33
C LYS A 186 7.47 -5.27 -2.14
N SER A 187 8.42 -5.08 -1.22
CA SER A 187 8.40 -5.79 0.08
C SER A 187 7.52 -5.05 1.09
N GLY A 188 7.51 -3.72 1.04
CA GLY A 188 6.79 -2.94 2.01
C GLY A 188 5.36 -2.57 1.60
N CYS A 189 4.81 -2.86 0.40
CA CYS A 189 3.35 -2.99 0.33
C CYS A 189 2.92 -4.19 1.14
N SER A 190 3.73 -5.26 1.25
CA SER A 190 3.44 -6.32 2.22
C SER A 190 3.59 -5.80 3.65
N ALA A 191 4.64 -5.03 3.98
CA ALA A 191 4.82 -4.46 5.32
C ALA A 191 3.81 -3.36 5.68
N VAL A 192 3.39 -2.52 4.75
CA VAL A 192 2.37 -1.46 4.87
C VAL A 192 0.98 -2.08 4.80
N ASN A 193 0.77 -3.18 4.06
CA ASN A 193 -0.46 -3.97 4.17
C ASN A 193 -0.48 -4.76 5.48
N ALA A 194 0.66 -5.19 6.01
CA ALA A 194 0.77 -5.89 7.29
C ALA A 194 0.54 -4.91 8.43
N MET A 195 1.28 -3.79 8.45
CA MET A 195 1.10 -2.67 9.35
C MET A 195 -0.30 -2.07 9.19
N GLY A 196 -0.80 -1.90 7.97
CA GLY A 196 -2.17 -1.49 7.69
C GLY A 196 -3.21 -2.48 8.22
N LYS A 197 -2.97 -3.80 8.09
CA LYS A 197 -3.80 -4.84 8.73
C LYS A 197 -3.71 -4.78 10.24
N THR A 198 -2.54 -4.58 10.82
CA THR A 198 -2.34 -4.49 12.27
C THR A 198 -2.99 -3.23 12.81
N ILE A 199 -2.80 -2.07 12.18
CA ILE A 199 -3.48 -0.80 12.48
C ILE A 199 -4.98 -0.98 12.33
N TRP A 200 -5.46 -1.63 11.27
CA TRP A 200 -6.88 -1.86 11.09
C TRP A 200 -7.45 -2.79 12.17
N GLN A 201 -6.74 -3.86 12.53
CA GLN A 201 -7.09 -4.76 13.63
C GLN A 201 -7.12 -4.01 14.97
N MET A 202 -6.11 -3.18 15.22
CA MET A 202 -5.96 -2.34 16.39
C MET A 202 -7.03 -1.24 16.51
N LEU A 203 -7.31 -0.51 15.42
CA LEU A 203 -8.23 0.61 15.39
C LEU A 203 -9.69 0.21 15.26
N THR A 204 -9.99 -1.02 14.84
CA THR A 204 -11.38 -1.46 14.77
C THR A 204 -11.82 -2.19 16.02
N ASN A 205 -10.95 -2.86 16.81
CA ASN A 205 -11.34 -3.80 17.90
C ASN A 205 -12.46 -4.78 17.49
N LYS A 206 -12.79 -4.83 16.19
CA LYS A 206 -13.77 -5.76 15.66
C LYS A 206 -13.00 -7.05 15.51
N ALA A 207 -13.27 -8.02 16.40
CA ALA A 207 -12.96 -9.41 16.14
C ALA A 207 -13.26 -9.66 14.66
N LYS A 208 -12.24 -10.05 13.87
CA LYS A 208 -12.24 -10.10 12.39
C LYS A 208 -13.68 -10.21 11.90
N GLY A 209 -14.27 -9.08 11.50
CA GLY A 209 -15.67 -9.08 11.11
C GLY A 209 -15.83 -10.18 10.09
N THR A 210 -16.68 -11.17 10.38
CA THR A 210 -16.76 -12.39 9.57
C THR A 210 -16.93 -11.94 8.13
N GLN A 211 -15.94 -12.21 7.29
CA GLN A 211 -15.99 -11.76 5.90
C GLN A 211 -17.26 -12.35 5.25
N ILE A 212 -17.95 -11.57 4.43
CA ILE A 212 -19.06 -12.11 3.64
C ILE A 212 -18.49 -13.15 2.70
N HIS A 213 -19.12 -14.32 2.63
CA HIS A 213 -18.66 -15.36 1.74
C HIS A 213 -18.75 -14.87 0.28
N THR A 214 -17.76 -15.23 -0.50
CA THR A 214 -17.82 -15.10 -1.96
C THR A 214 -18.82 -16.11 -2.53
N GLU A 215 -19.33 -15.85 -3.74
CA GLU A 215 -20.28 -16.76 -4.40
C GLU A 215 -19.74 -18.19 -4.53
N ALA A 216 -18.44 -18.32 -4.82
CA ALA A 216 -17.75 -19.61 -4.89
C ALA A 216 -17.68 -20.32 -3.53
N GLU A 217 -17.44 -19.59 -2.43
CA GLU A 217 -17.44 -20.18 -1.08
C GLU A 217 -18.84 -20.63 -0.65
N VAL A 218 -19.89 -19.85 -0.99
CA VAL A 218 -21.28 -20.24 -0.76
C VAL A 218 -21.62 -21.51 -1.55
N PHE A 219 -21.24 -21.57 -2.83
CA PHE A 219 -21.38 -22.76 -3.66
C PHE A 219 -20.67 -23.97 -3.03
N SER A 220 -19.39 -23.82 -2.67
CA SER A 220 -18.62 -24.91 -2.10
C SER A 220 -19.22 -25.45 -0.80
N LYS A 221 -19.77 -24.57 0.06
CA LYS A 221 -20.46 -24.99 1.29
C LYS A 221 -21.77 -25.73 1.03
N MET A 222 -22.50 -25.35 -0.03
CA MET A 222 -23.82 -25.90 -0.29
C MET A 222 -23.82 -27.18 -1.11
N ARG A 223 -22.95 -27.29 -2.11
CA ARG A 223 -23.09 -28.27 -3.21
C ARG A 223 -21.82 -29.03 -3.56
N TYR A 224 -20.68 -28.71 -2.95
CA TYR A 224 -19.42 -29.37 -3.30
C TYR A 224 -19.46 -30.89 -3.06
N ALA A 225 -20.02 -31.31 -1.92
CA ALA A 225 -20.10 -32.72 -1.56
C ALA A 225 -20.96 -33.52 -2.55
N ASP A 226 -22.07 -32.93 -3.00
CA ASP A 226 -23.06 -33.61 -3.84
C ASP A 226 -22.66 -33.58 -5.32
N ASP A 227 -22.29 -32.39 -5.83
CA ASP A 227 -22.17 -32.17 -7.28
C ASP A 227 -20.74 -32.35 -7.80
N VAL A 228 -19.73 -31.96 -7.00
CA VAL A 228 -18.34 -31.86 -7.46
C VAL A 228 -17.46 -32.99 -6.94
N GLN A 229 -17.69 -33.45 -5.69
CA GLN A 229 -16.78 -34.36 -5.02
C GLN A 229 -16.70 -35.74 -5.72
N ALA A 230 -17.84 -36.26 -6.20
CA ALA A 230 -17.86 -37.54 -6.92
C ALA A 230 -17.06 -37.47 -8.23
N GLN A 231 -17.30 -36.43 -9.03
CA GLN A 231 -16.61 -36.21 -10.32
C GLN A 231 -15.10 -36.00 -10.13
N VAL A 232 -14.70 -35.28 -9.07
CA VAL A 232 -13.29 -35.10 -8.71
C VAL A 232 -12.67 -36.41 -8.28
N LYS A 233 -13.36 -37.23 -7.48
CA LYS A 233 -12.86 -38.55 -7.07
C LYS A 233 -12.71 -39.49 -8.26
N GLU A 234 -13.68 -39.50 -9.17
CA GLU A 234 -13.63 -40.28 -10.41
C GLU A 234 -12.47 -39.83 -11.30
N SER A 235 -12.27 -38.52 -11.50
CA SER A 235 -11.15 -37.96 -12.26
C SER A 235 -9.79 -38.29 -11.62
N ILE A 236 -9.72 -38.39 -10.29
CA ILE A 236 -8.52 -38.79 -9.57
C ILE A 236 -8.29 -40.31 -9.67
N ALA A 237 -9.35 -41.10 -9.71
CA ALA A 237 -9.27 -42.55 -9.83
C ALA A 237 -8.91 -43.00 -11.26
N SER A 238 -9.35 -42.24 -12.27
CA SER A 238 -9.13 -42.57 -13.69
C SER A 238 -7.75 -42.20 -14.24
N GLY A 239 -6.94 -41.41 -13.52
CA GLY A 239 -5.60 -41.04 -13.97
C GLY A 239 -4.65 -40.58 -12.88
N SER A 240 -3.34 -40.73 -13.12
CA SER A 240 -2.28 -40.22 -12.24
C SER A 240 -2.11 -38.70 -12.37
N LEU A 241 -3.18 -37.94 -12.18
CA LEU A 241 -3.12 -36.48 -12.22
C LEU A 241 -2.09 -35.98 -11.22
N THR A 242 -1.17 -35.14 -11.67
CA THR A 242 -0.24 -34.43 -10.78
C THR A 242 -1.03 -33.53 -9.84
N LYS A 243 -0.40 -33.13 -8.72
CA LYS A 243 -1.06 -32.26 -7.72
C LYS A 243 -1.61 -30.95 -8.33
N SER A 244 -0.93 -30.40 -9.34
CA SER A 244 -1.38 -29.18 -10.04
C SER A 244 -2.61 -29.45 -10.90
N GLU A 245 -2.63 -30.57 -11.63
CA GLU A 245 -3.76 -30.96 -12.48
C GLU A 245 -4.99 -31.33 -11.67
N LYS A 246 -4.83 -31.94 -10.48
CA LYS A 246 -5.96 -32.19 -9.57
C LYS A 246 -6.68 -30.89 -9.19
N LEU A 247 -5.95 -29.82 -8.88
CA LEU A 247 -6.54 -28.53 -8.57
C LEU A 247 -7.21 -27.91 -9.81
N GLY A 248 -6.63 -28.08 -10.99
CA GLY A 248 -7.22 -27.69 -12.27
C GLY A 248 -8.56 -28.38 -12.52
N ALA A 249 -8.61 -29.70 -12.34
CA ALA A 249 -9.82 -30.50 -12.48
C ALA A 249 -10.91 -30.07 -11.48
N VAL A 250 -10.57 -29.86 -10.20
CA VAL A 250 -11.52 -29.34 -9.20
C VAL A 250 -12.10 -27.99 -9.63
N ARG A 251 -11.25 -27.06 -10.10
CA ARG A 251 -11.70 -25.73 -10.55
C ARG A 251 -12.62 -25.81 -11.76
N LEU A 252 -12.27 -26.65 -12.75
CA LEU A 252 -13.07 -26.83 -13.95
C LEU A 252 -14.46 -27.40 -13.61
N MET A 253 -14.50 -28.51 -12.86
CA MET A 253 -15.77 -29.16 -12.49
C MET A 253 -16.63 -28.27 -11.57
N THR A 254 -16.01 -27.53 -10.66
CA THR A 254 -16.69 -26.52 -9.84
C THR A 254 -17.28 -25.41 -10.72
N CYS A 255 -16.55 -24.94 -11.74
CA CYS A 255 -17.03 -23.91 -12.66
C CYS A 255 -18.27 -24.39 -13.44
N THR A 256 -18.21 -25.61 -14.00
CA THR A 256 -19.33 -26.20 -14.73
C THR A 256 -20.56 -26.38 -13.84
N ALA A 257 -20.41 -26.96 -12.65
CA ALA A 257 -21.51 -27.16 -11.71
C ALA A 257 -22.06 -25.84 -11.12
N TYR A 258 -21.24 -24.78 -11.07
CA TYR A 258 -21.66 -23.48 -10.54
C TYR A 258 -22.60 -22.71 -11.47
N GLU A 259 -22.46 -22.84 -12.80
CA GLU A 259 -23.30 -22.07 -13.73
C GLU A 259 -24.81 -22.37 -13.53
N ASP A 260 -25.18 -23.60 -13.19
CA ASP A 260 -26.58 -24.00 -12.95
C ASP A 260 -27.19 -23.38 -11.67
N VAL A 261 -26.36 -23.09 -10.66
CA VAL A 261 -26.81 -22.60 -9.34
C VAL A 261 -26.35 -21.18 -9.03
N LYS A 262 -25.82 -20.49 -10.04
CA LYS A 262 -25.25 -19.14 -9.94
C LYS A 262 -26.20 -18.13 -9.32
N ALA A 263 -27.46 -18.14 -9.77
CA ALA A 263 -28.50 -17.24 -9.26
C ALA A 263 -28.79 -17.49 -7.76
N LEU A 264 -28.84 -18.76 -7.34
CA LEU A 264 -29.05 -19.13 -5.93
C LEU A 264 -27.87 -18.71 -5.05
N CYS A 265 -26.64 -18.89 -5.53
CA CYS A 265 -25.44 -18.46 -4.80
C CYS A 265 -25.41 -16.94 -4.62
N ARG A 266 -25.74 -16.18 -5.67
CA ARG A 266 -25.88 -14.71 -5.60
C ARG A 266 -26.94 -14.27 -4.60
N ALA A 267 -28.11 -14.90 -4.63
CA ALA A 267 -29.20 -14.58 -3.71
C ALA A 267 -28.78 -14.81 -2.25
N LYS A 268 -28.05 -15.89 -1.95
CA LYS A 268 -27.54 -16.15 -0.60
C LYS A 268 -26.43 -15.19 -0.17
N VAL A 269 -25.49 -14.86 -1.07
CA VAL A 269 -24.46 -13.83 -0.77
C VAL A 269 -25.13 -12.49 -0.47
N GLN A 270 -26.18 -12.14 -1.22
CA GLN A 270 -26.93 -10.92 -0.96
C GLN A 270 -27.68 -10.98 0.38
N ALA A 271 -28.33 -12.10 0.70
CA ALA A 271 -28.97 -12.29 2.01
C ALA A 271 -27.97 -12.21 3.18
N GLU A 272 -26.76 -12.75 3.04
CA GLU A 272 -25.68 -12.58 4.03
C GLU A 272 -25.23 -11.11 4.16
N ARG A 273 -25.17 -10.38 3.04
CA ARG A 273 -24.87 -8.93 3.05
C ARG A 273 -25.95 -8.15 3.78
N ASP A 274 -27.21 -8.40 3.45
CA ASP A 274 -28.34 -7.68 4.02
C ASP A 274 -28.49 -8.00 5.52
N ALA A 275 -28.29 -9.26 5.92
CA ALA A 275 -28.25 -9.65 7.32
C ALA A 275 -27.16 -8.91 8.09
N LYS A 276 -25.92 -8.85 7.56
CA LYS A 276 -24.82 -8.11 8.19
C LYS A 276 -25.03 -6.60 8.18
N ALA A 277 -25.59 -6.05 7.11
CA ALA A 277 -25.93 -4.63 7.05
C ALA A 277 -26.97 -4.29 8.12
N SER A 278 -27.99 -5.13 8.28
CA SER A 278 -29.00 -4.96 9.33
C SER A 278 -28.41 -5.08 10.74
N GLU A 279 -27.43 -5.95 10.98
CA GLU A 279 -26.74 -6.06 12.26
C GLU A 279 -25.89 -4.81 12.56
N VAL A 280 -25.25 -4.24 11.54
CA VAL A 280 -24.49 -2.99 11.68
C VAL A 280 -25.43 -1.80 11.96
N LEU A 281 -26.61 -1.77 11.34
CA LEU A 281 -27.64 -0.76 11.56
C LEU A 281 -28.37 -0.93 12.90
N LYS A 282 -28.42 -2.15 13.45
CA LYS A 282 -28.94 -2.43 14.81
C LYS A 282 -28.03 -1.94 15.92
N LYS A 283 -26.91 -1.27 15.61
CA LYS A 283 -26.26 -0.42 16.60
C LYS A 283 -27.28 0.62 17.02
N THR A 284 -27.74 0.51 18.25
CA THR A 284 -28.75 1.37 18.83
C THR A 284 -28.44 2.83 18.51
N ASP A 285 -29.42 3.57 18.01
CA ASP A 285 -29.35 5.04 17.79
C ASP A 285 -29.16 5.81 19.12
N GLU A 286 -29.03 5.09 20.23
CA GLU A 286 -28.65 5.64 21.52
C GLU A 286 -27.29 6.30 21.39
N ALA A 287 -27.29 7.62 21.61
CA ALA A 287 -26.07 8.40 21.74
C ALA A 287 -25.13 7.68 22.72
N PRO A 288 -23.85 7.47 22.37
CA PRO A 288 -22.92 6.80 23.26
C PRO A 288 -22.87 7.50 24.62
N THR A 289 -22.84 6.71 25.69
CA THR A 289 -22.76 7.29 27.04
C THR A 289 -21.37 7.88 27.27
N ASN A 290 -21.27 8.86 28.17
CA ASN A 290 -19.98 9.44 28.59
C ASN A 290 -18.95 8.36 28.99
N ALA A 291 -19.39 7.32 29.71
CA ALA A 291 -18.55 6.18 30.05
C ALA A 291 -18.01 5.44 28.81
N GLN A 292 -18.82 5.29 27.76
CA GLN A 292 -18.39 4.67 26.50
C GLN A 292 -17.35 5.53 25.76
N TYR A 293 -17.50 6.86 25.76
CA TYR A 293 -16.49 7.77 25.19
C TYR A 293 -15.16 7.70 25.95
N ALA A 294 -15.18 7.76 27.28
CA ALA A 294 -13.98 7.67 28.11
C ALA A 294 -13.25 6.33 27.90
N ARG A 295 -14.01 5.23 27.81
CA ARG A 295 -13.49 3.91 27.49
C ARG A 295 -12.89 3.86 26.08
N ALA A 296 -13.58 4.40 25.08
CA ALA A 296 -13.10 4.42 23.70
C ALA A 296 -11.79 5.22 23.57
N LEU A 297 -11.66 6.37 24.23
CA LEU A 297 -10.41 7.12 24.25
C LEU A 297 -9.27 6.29 24.85
N THR A 298 -9.49 5.68 26.01
CA THR A 298 -8.47 4.88 26.70
C THR A 298 -8.03 3.67 25.87
N GLU A 299 -8.98 2.92 25.31
CA GLU A 299 -8.71 1.72 24.51
C GLU A 299 -8.03 2.03 23.17
N ARG A 300 -8.31 3.20 22.56
CA ARG A 300 -7.76 3.56 21.23
C ARG A 300 -6.39 4.24 21.31
N MET A 301 -6.06 4.91 22.41
CA MET A 301 -4.79 5.63 22.54
C MET A 301 -3.57 4.71 22.57
N GLY A 302 -3.67 3.52 23.19
CA GLY A 302 -2.57 2.55 23.23
C GLY A 302 -2.10 2.15 21.82
N PRO A 303 -3.00 1.66 20.95
CA PRO A 303 -2.65 1.35 19.57
C PRO A 303 -2.14 2.52 18.74
N ILE A 304 -2.70 3.71 18.93
CA ILE A 304 -2.21 4.93 18.26
C ILE A 304 -0.77 5.23 18.69
N SER A 305 -0.47 5.13 19.99
CA SER A 305 0.89 5.33 20.51
C SER A 305 1.88 4.32 19.92
N GLN A 306 1.51 3.03 19.88
CA GLN A 306 2.34 1.99 19.25
C GLN A 306 2.59 2.28 17.77
N PHE A 307 1.57 2.70 17.02
CA PHE A 307 1.71 3.10 15.63
C PHE A 307 2.68 4.28 15.44
N MET A 308 2.52 5.33 16.25
CA MET A 308 3.42 6.49 16.18
C MET A 308 4.86 6.13 16.55
N GLN A 309 5.04 5.22 17.51
CA GLN A 309 6.37 4.71 17.88
C GLN A 309 7.02 3.96 16.71
N VAL A 310 6.28 3.09 16.02
CA VAL A 310 6.80 2.40 14.82
C VAL A 310 7.24 3.40 13.76
N ILE A 311 6.48 4.48 13.53
CA ILE A 311 6.90 5.52 12.59
C ILE A 311 8.17 6.22 13.09
N LYS A 312 8.27 6.55 14.37
CA LYS A 312 9.47 7.15 14.97
C LYS A 312 10.68 6.26 14.79
N ASP A 313 10.57 4.96 15.07
CA ASP A 313 11.68 4.01 14.96
C ASP A 313 12.13 3.84 13.50
N MET A 314 11.19 3.86 12.55
CA MET A 314 11.48 3.72 11.12
C MET A 314 12.07 4.98 10.48
N THR A 315 11.63 6.15 10.90
CA THR A 315 11.92 7.42 10.21
C THR A 315 12.86 8.34 11.00
N GLY A 316 13.01 8.11 12.30
CA GLY A 316 13.62 9.04 13.25
C GLY A 316 12.79 10.29 13.55
N TRP A 317 11.58 10.40 13.00
CA TRP A 317 10.73 11.57 13.19
C TRP A 317 9.91 11.46 14.47
N GLU A 318 9.82 12.54 15.21
CA GLU A 318 8.94 12.63 16.36
C GLU A 318 7.56 13.16 15.93
N TRP A 319 6.52 12.52 16.45
CA TRP A 319 5.13 12.85 16.13
C TRP A 319 4.36 13.15 17.41
N SER A 320 3.55 14.21 17.36
CA SER A 320 2.61 14.55 18.42
C SER A 320 1.19 14.54 17.87
N LEU A 321 0.26 13.84 18.55
CA LEU A 321 -1.17 13.86 18.25
C LEU A 321 -1.90 14.67 19.32
N ILE A 322 -2.65 15.69 18.90
CA ILE A 322 -3.45 16.54 19.79
C ILE A 322 -4.92 16.36 19.41
N GLY A 323 -5.74 15.98 20.39
CA GLY A 323 -7.20 15.95 20.27
C GLY A 323 -7.81 16.92 21.27
N ALA A 324 -8.82 17.68 20.84
CA ALA A 324 -9.57 18.61 21.69
C ALA A 324 -11.05 18.24 21.66
N GLY A 325 -11.72 18.28 22.81
CA GLY A 325 -13.13 18.00 22.96
C GLY A 325 -13.57 18.02 24.44
N PRO A 326 -14.88 17.97 24.70
CA PRO A 326 -15.39 17.87 26.07
C PRO A 326 -14.86 16.61 26.76
N ASP A 327 -14.42 16.72 28.03
CA ASP A 327 -13.96 15.54 28.78
C ASP A 327 -15.16 14.68 29.18
N PRO A 328 -15.28 13.44 28.66
CA PRO A 328 -16.40 12.56 29.02
C PRO A 328 -16.40 12.16 30.50
N ARG A 329 -15.30 12.34 31.25
CA ARG A 329 -15.27 12.09 32.70
C ARG A 329 -15.93 13.20 33.51
N LEU A 330 -16.09 14.37 32.91
CA LEU A 330 -16.65 15.58 33.52
C LEU A 330 -18.02 15.90 32.90
N ASP A 331 -18.75 14.86 32.49
CA ASP A 331 -20.04 14.94 31.81
C ASP A 331 -20.06 15.84 30.56
N GLY A 332 -18.92 15.97 29.87
CA GLY A 332 -18.79 16.84 28.71
C GLY A 332 -18.79 18.33 29.07
N ASN A 333 -18.50 18.70 30.32
CA ASN A 333 -18.37 20.09 30.71
C ASN A 333 -17.05 20.68 30.20
N ILE A 334 -17.13 21.52 29.17
CA ILE A 334 -15.98 22.22 28.57
C ILE A 334 -15.35 23.23 29.54
N ASN A 335 -16.11 23.71 30.53
CA ASN A 335 -15.66 24.73 31.48
C ASN A 335 -14.87 24.15 32.68
N ALA A 336 -14.69 22.85 32.75
CA ALA A 336 -14.01 22.20 33.88
C ALA A 336 -12.47 22.28 33.80
N MET A 337 -11.90 22.73 32.67
CA MET A 337 -10.52 23.22 32.62
C MET A 337 -10.50 24.66 33.14
N ARG A 338 -10.44 24.83 34.46
CA ARG A 338 -10.17 26.13 35.10
C ARG A 338 -8.90 26.08 35.93
#